data_AF-A0A8T6SEF1-F1
#
_entry.id   AF-A0A8T6SEF1-F1
#
_cell.length_a   1.000
_cell.length_b   1.000
_cell.length_c   1.000
_cell.angle_alpha   90.00
_cell.angle_beta   90.00
_cell.angle_gamma   90.00
#
_symmetry.space_group_name_H-M   'P 1'
#
loop_
_entity.id
_entity.type
_entity.pdbx_description
1 polymer ?
#
loop_
_entity_poly.entity_id
_entity_poly.type
_entity_poly.pdbx_seq_one_letter_code
_entity_poly.pdbx_strand_id
1 'polypeptide(L)'
;MKEAMERRVKWIEEMMSKGLQIVVALGSRGGKKGLIEYLPIEMAPEPVKGTHSLFIDCIWVLPPYWERGIARGLMECFLEEAEKVGGATVLAYEADR
;
A
#
# COMPACT_ATOMS: atom_id res chain seq x y z
N MET A 1 -1.30 8.60 -20.71
CA MET A 1 -2.10 7.89 -19.68
C MET A 1 -2.11 6.39 -19.90
N LYS A 2 -2.47 5.89 -21.09
CA LYS A 2 -2.50 4.44 -21.40
C LYS A 2 -1.19 3.70 -21.08
N GLU A 3 -0.06 4.21 -21.58
CA GLU A 3 1.25 3.58 -21.35
C GLU A 3 1.67 3.54 -19.87
N ALA A 4 1.37 4.60 -19.11
CA ALA A 4 1.68 4.65 -17.68
C ALA A 4 0.87 3.59 -16.91
N MET A 5 -0.39 3.39 -17.31
CA MET A 5 -1.26 2.38 -16.72
C MET A 5 -0.77 0.97 -17.07
N GLU A 6 -0.37 0.73 -18.32
CA GLU A 6 0.22 -0.55 -18.74
C GLU A 6 1.51 -0.88 -17.98
N ARG A 7 2.38 0.12 -17.78
CA ARG A 7 3.58 -0.05 -16.93
C ARG A 7 3.22 -0.41 -15.49
N ARG A 8 2.21 0.25 -14.92
CA ARG A 8 1.75 -0.07 -13.56
C ARG A 8 1.16 -1.47 -13.46
N VAL A 9 0.36 -1.89 -14.44
CA VAL A 9 -0.21 -3.25 -14.46
C VAL A 9 0.92 -4.29 -14.47
N LYS A 10 1.90 -4.15 -15.37
CA LYS A 10 3.06 -5.04 -15.42
C LYS A 10 3.84 -5.07 -14.10
N TRP A 11 4.08 -3.91 -13.51
CA TRP A 11 4.76 -3.83 -12.21
C TRP A 11 3.98 -4.56 -11.11
N ILE A 12 2.65 -4.40 -11.05
CA ILE A 12 1.81 -5.11 -10.08
C ILE A 12 1.92 -6.62 -10.30
N GLU A 13 1.78 -7.10 -11.55
CA GLU A 13 1.89 -8.52 -11.89
C GLU A 13 3.24 -9.11 -11.45
N GLU A 14 4.33 -8.41 -11.73
CA GLU A 14 5.68 -8.82 -11.32
C GLU A 14 5.82 -8.84 -9.79
N MET A 15 5.35 -7.81 -9.10
CA MET A 15 5.55 -7.64 -7.66
C MET A 15 4.62 -8.53 -6.83
N MET A 16 3.45 -8.91 -7.33
CA MET A 16 2.58 -9.89 -6.66
C MET A 16 3.29 -11.23 -6.47
N SER A 17 4.10 -11.66 -7.45
CA SER A 17 4.93 -12.87 -7.32
C SER A 17 6.04 -12.75 -6.25
N LYS A 18 6.37 -11.53 -5.84
CA LYS A 18 7.40 -11.18 -4.84
C LYS A 18 6.80 -10.80 -3.48
N GLY A 19 5.50 -10.99 -3.28
CA GLY A 19 4.83 -10.76 -2.00
C GLY A 19 4.11 -9.42 -1.87
N LEU A 20 3.94 -8.65 -2.96
CA LEU A 20 3.06 -7.47 -2.95
C LEU A 20 1.63 -7.88 -2.58
N GLN A 21 1.08 -7.21 -1.58
CA GLN A 21 -0.31 -7.29 -1.16
C GLN A 21 -0.98 -5.96 -1.41
N ILE A 22 -2.24 -6.00 -1.85
CA ILE A 22 -3.06 -4.82 -2.13
C ILE A 22 -4.42 -5.02 -1.47
N VAL A 23 -4.77 -4.13 -0.54
CA VAL A 23 -6.09 -4.11 0.09
C VAL A 23 -6.84 -2.88 -0.39
N VAL A 24 -8.06 -3.08 -0.89
CA VAL A 24 -8.88 -2.02 -1.47
C VAL A 24 -10.13 -1.80 -0.63
N ALA A 25 -10.34 -0.57 -0.18
CA ALA A 25 -11.59 -0.17 0.45
C ALA A 25 -12.66 0.07 -0.63
N LEU A 26 -13.69 -0.77 -0.65
CA LEU A 26 -14.80 -0.68 -1.61
C LEU A 26 -16.03 0.00 -1.00
N GLY A 27 -16.75 0.75 -1.83
CA GLY A 27 -18.08 1.25 -1.51
C GLY A 27 -19.18 0.23 -1.78
N SER A 28 -20.38 0.52 -1.29
CA SER A 28 -21.57 -0.31 -1.49
C SER A 28 -21.93 -0.57 -2.96
N ARG A 29 -21.48 0.30 -3.88
CA ARG A 29 -21.63 0.14 -5.35
C ARG A 29 -20.35 -0.36 -6.04
N GLY A 30 -19.38 -0.90 -5.31
CA GLY A 30 -18.11 -1.39 -5.87
C GLY A 30 -17.08 -0.31 -6.25
N GLY A 31 -17.42 0.98 -6.07
CA GLY A 31 -16.47 2.07 -6.29
C GLY A 31 -15.32 2.04 -5.28
N LYS A 32 -14.08 2.21 -5.73
CA LYS A 32 -12.89 2.28 -4.87
C LYS A 32 -12.91 3.57 -4.05
N LYS A 33 -12.61 3.47 -2.75
CA LYS A 33 -12.58 4.61 -1.81
C LYS A 33 -11.18 4.89 -1.26
N GLY A 34 -10.35 3.87 -1.21
CA GLY A 34 -8.99 3.92 -0.72
C GLY A 34 -8.27 2.60 -1.02
N LEU A 35 -6.97 2.60 -0.83
CA LEU A 35 -6.09 1.46 -1.05
C LEU A 35 -4.89 1.57 -0.11
N ILE A 36 -4.40 0.41 0.33
CA ILE A 36 -3.06 0.26 0.88
C ILE A 36 -2.36 -0.86 0.11
N GLU A 37 -1.11 -0.64 -0.24
CA GLU A 37 -0.23 -1.65 -0.84
C GLU A 37 1.08 -1.72 -0.08
N TYR A 38 1.50 -2.95 0.16
CA TYR A 38 2.66 -3.25 0.98
C TYR A 38 3.29 -4.56 0.54
N LEU A 39 4.57 -4.73 0.88
CA LEU A 39 5.38 -5.87 0.47
C LEU A 39 6.50 -6.13 1.48
N PRO A 40 7.21 -7.27 1.42
CA PRO A 40 8.41 -7.47 2.24
C PRO A 40 9.43 -6.35 2.01
N ILE A 41 10.09 -5.89 3.08
CA ILE A 41 11.06 -4.78 3.01
C ILE A 41 12.25 -5.06 2.08
N GLU A 42 12.61 -6.32 1.87
CA GLU A 42 13.64 -6.76 0.95
C GLU A 42 13.29 -6.52 -0.52
N MET A 43 12.01 -6.33 -0.83
CA MET A 43 11.48 -6.09 -2.17
C MET A 43 11.07 -4.62 -2.37
N ALA A 44 11.29 -3.75 -1.38
CA ALA A 44 10.89 -2.34 -1.43
C ALA A 44 11.46 -1.66 -2.70
N PRO A 45 10.66 -0.88 -3.44
CA PRO A 45 11.12 -0.18 -4.63
C PRO A 45 12.00 1.04 -4.31
N GLU A 46 12.00 1.46 -3.04
CA GLU A 46 12.79 2.57 -2.51
C GLU A 46 14.17 2.12 -2.01
N PRO A 47 15.17 3.02 -1.90
CA PRO A 47 16.53 2.69 -1.48
C PRO A 47 16.64 2.42 0.03
N VAL A 48 15.89 1.46 0.54
CA VAL A 48 15.88 1.01 1.94
C VAL A 48 16.49 -0.39 2.06
N LYS A 49 17.01 -0.70 3.25
CA LYS A 49 17.44 -2.05 3.62
C LYS A 49 16.81 -2.42 4.95
N GLY A 50 16.31 -3.65 5.04
CA GLY A 50 15.83 -4.20 6.30
C GLY A 50 15.50 -5.67 6.14
N THR A 51 15.07 -6.28 7.24
CA THR A 51 14.57 -7.65 7.30
C THR A 51 13.41 -7.73 8.30
N HIS A 52 12.58 -8.77 8.20
CA HIS A 52 11.50 -9.04 9.17
C HIS A 52 10.51 -7.86 9.35
N SER A 53 10.21 -7.16 8.25
CA SER A 53 9.25 -6.04 8.24
C SER A 53 8.47 -6.04 6.93
N LEU A 54 7.22 -5.60 6.99
CA LEU A 54 6.48 -5.18 5.80
C LEU A 54 6.69 -3.68 5.54
N PHE A 55 6.89 -3.33 4.27
CA PHE A 55 7.08 -1.98 3.79
C PHE A 55 5.80 -1.48 3.10
N ILE A 56 5.28 -0.33 3.52
CA ILE A 56 4.16 0.35 2.84
C ILE A 56 4.74 1.12 1.64
N ASP A 57 4.37 0.70 0.43
CA ASP A 57 4.70 1.40 -0.82
C ASP A 57 3.74 2.56 -1.08
N CYS A 58 2.44 2.33 -0.83
CA CYS A 58 1.46 3.39 -0.96
C CYS A 58 0.26 3.17 -0.05
N ILE A 59 -0.28 4.28 0.47
CA ILE A 59 -1.61 4.34 1.07
C ILE A 59 -2.30 5.62 0.61
N TRP A 60 -3.56 5.52 0.21
CA TRP A 60 -4.37 6.68 -0.11
C TRP A 60 -5.85 6.44 0.14
N VAL A 61 -6.58 7.54 0.34
CA VAL A 61 -8.04 7.60 0.40
C VAL A 61 -8.48 8.74 -0.53
N LEU A 62 -9.57 8.56 -1.29
CA LEU A 62 -10.06 9.66 -2.13
C LEU A 62 -10.60 10.80 -1.25
N PRO A 63 -10.38 12.07 -1.63
CA PRO A 63 -10.78 13.23 -0.82
C PRO A 63 -12.23 13.23 -0.31
N PRO A 64 -13.26 12.82 -1.09
CA PRO A 64 -14.65 12.78 -0.61
C PRO A 64 -14.90 11.79 0.55
N TYR A 65 -13.94 10.88 0.79
CA TYR A 65 -14.03 9.84 1.82
C TYR A 65 -13.02 10.03 2.96
N TRP A 66 -12.32 11.16 3.02
CA TRP A 66 -11.48 11.52 4.16
C TRP A 66 -12.29 11.66 5.45
N GLU A 67 -11.62 11.47 6.58
CA GLU A 67 -12.22 11.56 7.94
C GLU A 67 -13.36 10.57 8.23
N ARG A 68 -13.56 9.57 7.37
CA ARG A 68 -14.58 8.51 7.55
C ARG A 68 -14.03 7.20 8.12
N GLY A 69 -12.82 7.20 8.66
CA GLY A 69 -12.17 6.01 9.23
C GLY A 69 -11.65 4.98 8.20
N ILE A 70 -11.69 5.27 6.90
CA ILE A 70 -11.23 4.33 5.87
C ILE A 70 -9.73 4.06 5.95
N ALA A 71 -8.90 5.11 6.11
CA ALA A 71 -7.46 4.94 6.31
C ALA A 71 -7.14 4.12 7.55
N ARG A 72 -7.92 4.30 8.64
CA ARG A 72 -7.78 3.51 9.87
C ARG A 72 -8.00 2.02 9.59
N GLY A 73 -9.10 1.66 8.95
CA GLY A 73 -9.38 0.26 8.62
C GLY A 73 -8.34 -0.37 7.70
N LEU A 74 -7.85 0.39 6.70
CA LEU A 74 -6.76 -0.08 5.83
C LEU A 74 -5.47 -0.34 6.63
N MET A 75 -5.12 0.56 7.55
CA MET A 75 -3.95 0.41 8.42
C MET A 75 -4.12 -0.75 9.42
N GLU A 76 -5.31 -0.96 9.98
CA GLU A 76 -5.58 -2.08 10.89
C GLU A 76 -5.34 -3.42 10.17
N CYS A 77 -5.89 -3.60 8.96
CA CYS A 77 -5.62 -4.80 8.15
C CYS A 77 -4.12 -5.00 7.86
N PHE A 78 -3.40 -3.92 7.58
CA PHE A 78 -1.96 -4.02 7.34
C PHE A 78 -1.16 -4.36 8.61
N LEU A 79 -1.49 -3.74 9.74
CA LEU A 79 -0.78 -3.96 11.01
C LEU A 79 -0.94 -5.40 11.49
N GLU A 80 -2.11 -6.01 11.31
CA GLU A 80 -2.33 -7.43 11.58
C GLU A 80 -1.37 -8.34 10.81
N GLU A 81 -1.06 -8.02 9.54
CA GLU A 81 -0.08 -8.77 8.75
C GLU A 81 1.37 -8.42 9.14
N ALA A 82 1.64 -7.15 9.43
CA ALA A 82 2.98 -6.69 9.80
C ALA A 82 3.47 -7.31 11.11
N GLU A 83 2.58 -7.47 12.09
CA GLU A 83 2.88 -8.13 13.38
C GLU A 83 3.34 -9.58 13.21
N LYS A 84 2.82 -10.31 12.21
CA LYS A 84 3.22 -11.71 11.93
C LYS A 84 4.64 -11.82 11.38
N VAL A 85 5.16 -10.75 10.79
CA VAL A 85 6.47 -10.71 10.11
C VAL A 85 7.55 -10.09 11.00
N GLY A 86 7.15 -9.21 11.92
CA GLY A 86 8.03 -8.59 12.92
C GLY A 86 7.88 -7.07 13.06
N GLY A 87 7.20 -6.42 12.10
CA GLY A 87 6.97 -4.97 12.16
C GLY A 87 6.56 -4.33 10.84
N ALA A 88 6.38 -3.02 10.91
CA ALA A 88 5.98 -2.16 9.82
C ALA A 88 7.05 -1.08 9.56
N THR A 89 7.31 -0.81 8.29
CA THR A 89 8.21 0.25 7.83
C THR A 89 7.52 1.07 6.74
N VAL A 90 7.76 2.38 6.73
CA VAL A 90 7.28 3.29 5.70
C VAL A 90 8.31 4.40 5.51
N LEU A 91 8.47 4.87 4.26
CA LEU A 91 9.10 6.15 3.99
C LEU A 91 8.01 7.20 3.79
N ALA A 92 7.94 8.15 4.71
CA ALA A 92 7.01 9.27 4.64
C ALA A 92 7.82 10.56 4.49
N TYR A 93 7.52 11.32 3.44
CA TYR A 93 8.10 12.64 3.22
C TYR A 93 7.14 13.69 3.76
N GLU A 94 7.67 14.73 4.39
CA GLU A 94 6.89 15.94 4.61
C GLU A 94 6.55 16.52 3.22
N ALA A 95 5.31 16.96 3.02
CA ALA A 95 4.94 17.63 1.79
C ALA A 95 5.84 18.86 1.57
N ASP A 96 6.26 19.12 0.33
CA ASP A 96 6.95 20.35 -0.04
C ASP A 96 6.12 21.54 0.48
N ARG A 97 6.64 22.26 1.47
CA ARG A 97 6.02 23.47 2.02
C ARG A 97 6.11 24.63 1.03
#